data_AF-A0A069DC36-F1
#
_entry.id   AF-A0A069DC36-F1
#
_cell.length_a   1.000
_cell.length_b   1.000
_cell.length_c   1.000
_cell.angle_alpha   90.00
_cell.angle_beta   90.00
_cell.angle_gamma   90.00
#
_symmetry.space_group_name_H-M   'P 1'
#
loop_
_entity.id
_entity.type
_entity.pdbx_description
1 polymer ?
#
loop_
_entity_poly.entity_id
_entity_poly.type
_entity_poly.pdbx_seq_one_letter_code
_entity_poly.pdbx_strand_id
1 'polypeptide(L)'
;MPYTKITNYVDGKVYDDIVSAIIMDDGKALHFVHFERELLSGFLASLIAFHNNKYKGVLPQFYSFDSELSYYQYCVDNDLDFEEQEWFKTGYIKANILTTLDYLQNASVLLQRTLYPEFLDSSTNRLVDLKVPVIIPEKPKIVIPSKPQPSIYKCSPSQYSNFLREHHIDCLYHFTSTKNSDSIRRNGICSAQYLKNHGISVSFASSSRSRDIDIRKEKADYVHLSYERKNPMLYIALKEGRLADYIIYEVSTDVLFLRDTLFTHCNAAKNGVNFSDDINYMLQIPFDSFHNRPYDKDSMYKDYFMSEVLVKEKVSPSYILNL
;
A
#
# COMPACT_ATOMS: atom_id res chain seq x y z
N MET A 1 -22.88 -19.98 -20.91
CA MET A 1 -21.60 -19.40 -21.34
C MET A 1 -20.51 -20.36 -20.90
N PRO A 2 -19.60 -20.78 -21.78
CA PRO A 2 -18.49 -21.64 -21.39
C PRO A 2 -17.60 -20.92 -20.37
N TYR A 3 -17.05 -21.68 -19.44
CA TYR A 3 -16.07 -21.18 -18.49
C TYR A 3 -14.71 -21.06 -19.20
N THR A 4 -14.00 -19.96 -18.98
CA THR A 4 -12.60 -19.84 -19.43
C THR A 4 -11.70 -20.11 -18.24
N LYS A 5 -10.90 -21.18 -18.32
CA LYS A 5 -9.86 -21.51 -17.34
C LYS A 5 -8.71 -20.50 -17.46
N ILE A 6 -8.22 -20.01 -16.33
CA ILE A 6 -7.10 -19.06 -16.28
C ILE A 6 -6.06 -19.56 -15.29
N THR A 7 -4.86 -19.80 -15.80
CA THR A 7 -3.69 -20.12 -15.00
C THR A 7 -2.79 -18.89 -14.94
N ASN A 8 -2.37 -18.46 -13.75
CA ASN A 8 -1.39 -17.39 -13.61
C ASN A 8 -0.01 -17.95 -13.96
N TYR A 9 0.57 -17.52 -15.08
CA TYR A 9 1.95 -17.81 -15.45
C TYR A 9 2.79 -16.56 -15.19
N VAL A 10 3.74 -16.66 -14.26
CA VAL A 10 4.87 -15.74 -14.22
C VAL A 10 5.96 -16.37 -15.07
N ASP A 11 5.85 -16.22 -16.39
CA ASP A 11 6.91 -16.62 -17.32
C ASP A 11 7.58 -15.36 -17.87
N GLY A 12 8.91 -15.37 -17.87
CA GLY A 12 9.70 -14.32 -18.51
C GLY A 12 11.01 -14.01 -17.81
N LYS A 13 11.92 -13.45 -18.62
CA LYS A 13 13.26 -12.99 -18.25
C LYS A 13 13.30 -12.14 -16.97
N VAL A 14 12.24 -11.41 -16.65
CA VAL A 14 12.12 -10.62 -15.40
C VAL A 14 12.04 -11.53 -14.16
N TYR A 15 11.30 -12.63 -14.19
CA TYR A 15 11.27 -13.59 -13.09
C TYR A 15 12.59 -14.32 -12.96
N ASP A 16 13.19 -14.73 -14.08
CA ASP A 16 14.51 -15.36 -14.09
C ASP A 16 15.60 -14.40 -13.58
N ASP A 17 15.55 -13.13 -13.96
CA ASP A 17 16.47 -12.08 -13.50
C ASP A 17 16.25 -11.75 -12.02
N ILE A 18 15.01 -11.75 -11.52
CA ILE A 18 14.67 -11.57 -10.10
C ILE A 18 15.15 -12.77 -9.26
N VAL A 19 14.89 -14.00 -9.71
CA VAL A 19 15.35 -15.24 -9.06
C VAL A 19 16.88 -15.30 -9.05
N SER A 20 17.52 -14.95 -10.17
CA SER A 20 18.98 -14.94 -10.31
C SER A 20 19.66 -13.82 -9.51
N ALA A 21 19.03 -12.64 -9.39
CA ALA A 21 19.52 -11.53 -8.60
C ALA A 21 19.38 -11.77 -7.09
N ILE A 22 18.42 -12.59 -6.68
CA ILE A 22 18.08 -12.74 -5.28
C ILE A 22 18.99 -13.78 -4.61
N ILE A 23 19.29 -14.98 -5.16
CA ILE A 23 19.87 -16.02 -4.29
C ILE A 23 20.78 -17.13 -4.91
N MET A 24 21.92 -17.40 -4.24
CA MET A 24 22.75 -18.64 -4.29
C MET A 24 22.54 -19.59 -3.06
N ASP A 25 21.34 -19.61 -2.47
CA ASP A 25 20.94 -20.20 -1.18
C ASP A 25 19.45 -20.65 -1.19
N ASP A 26 19.19 -21.92 -1.49
CA ASP A 26 17.85 -22.48 -1.72
C ASP A 26 16.80 -22.16 -0.63
N GLY A 27 17.19 -21.93 0.62
CA GLY A 27 16.28 -21.65 1.73
C GLY A 27 15.61 -20.28 1.64
N LYS A 28 16.33 -19.25 1.19
CA LYS A 28 15.75 -17.91 0.99
C LYS A 28 14.84 -17.89 -0.24
N ALA A 29 15.08 -18.76 -1.22
CA ALA A 29 14.40 -18.74 -2.51
C ALA A 29 12.99 -19.29 -2.31
N LEU A 30 12.90 -20.36 -1.52
CA LEU A 30 11.64 -20.92 -1.07
C LEU A 30 10.80 -19.90 -0.28
N HIS A 31 11.41 -19.09 0.60
CA HIS A 31 10.70 -18.07 1.37
C HIS A 31 10.20 -16.92 0.51
N PHE A 32 11.03 -16.45 -0.43
CA PHE A 32 10.67 -15.43 -1.41
C PHE A 32 9.52 -15.91 -2.31
N VAL A 33 9.63 -17.11 -2.88
CA VAL A 33 8.59 -17.73 -3.71
C VAL A 33 7.29 -17.91 -2.92
N HIS A 34 7.36 -18.32 -1.66
CA HIS A 34 6.17 -18.46 -0.81
C HIS A 34 5.50 -17.11 -0.52
N PHE A 35 6.27 -16.06 -0.24
CA PHE A 35 5.76 -14.72 0.03
C PHE A 35 5.15 -14.10 -1.23
N GLU A 36 5.81 -14.21 -2.38
CA GLU A 36 5.26 -13.79 -3.67
C GLU A 36 4.01 -14.59 -4.06
N ARG A 37 3.98 -15.89 -3.76
CA ARG A 37 2.79 -16.71 -3.98
C ARG A 37 1.60 -16.20 -3.17
N GLU A 38 1.79 -15.85 -1.91
CA GLU A 38 0.73 -15.24 -1.10
C GLU A 38 0.31 -13.86 -1.65
N LEU A 39 1.27 -13.04 -2.09
CA LEU A 39 1.05 -11.72 -2.68
C LEU A 39 0.18 -11.80 -3.93
N LEU A 40 0.59 -12.63 -4.89
CA LEU A 40 -0.08 -12.83 -6.17
C LEU A 40 -1.47 -13.44 -5.97
N SER A 41 -1.58 -14.39 -5.04
CA SER A 41 -2.88 -15.00 -4.68
C SER A 41 -3.83 -13.96 -4.06
N GLY A 42 -3.33 -13.14 -3.13
CA GLY A 42 -4.10 -12.06 -2.50
C GLY A 42 -4.52 -10.99 -3.52
N PHE A 43 -3.62 -10.62 -4.42
CA PHE A 43 -3.91 -9.67 -5.49
C PHE A 43 -4.98 -10.19 -6.46
N LEU A 44 -4.88 -11.45 -6.91
CA LEU A 44 -5.88 -12.06 -7.79
C LEU A 44 -7.26 -12.09 -7.12
N ALA A 45 -7.33 -12.50 -5.85
CA ALA A 45 -8.57 -12.50 -5.07
C ALA A 45 -9.16 -11.07 -4.96
N SER A 46 -8.29 -10.08 -4.79
CA SER A 46 -8.65 -8.66 -4.68
C SER A 46 -9.20 -8.07 -5.96
N LEU A 47 -8.55 -8.37 -7.09
CA LEU A 47 -9.05 -8.01 -8.41
C LEU A 47 -10.42 -8.64 -8.68
N ILE A 48 -10.58 -9.91 -8.32
CA ILE A 48 -11.84 -10.65 -8.48
C ILE A 48 -12.94 -10.04 -7.62
N ALA A 49 -12.63 -9.72 -6.35
CA ALA A 49 -13.56 -9.04 -5.45
C ALA A 49 -13.94 -7.65 -5.98
N PHE A 50 -12.96 -6.88 -6.49
CA PHE A 50 -13.22 -5.58 -7.09
C PHE A 50 -14.14 -5.67 -8.30
N HIS A 51 -13.87 -6.59 -9.22
CA HIS A 51 -14.72 -6.84 -10.38
C HIS A 51 -16.14 -7.20 -9.94
N ASN A 52 -16.27 -8.21 -9.07
CA ASN A 52 -17.56 -8.72 -8.63
C ASN A 52 -18.39 -7.66 -7.91
N ASN A 53 -17.75 -6.74 -7.18
CA ASN A 53 -18.41 -5.61 -6.55
C ASN A 53 -18.80 -4.53 -7.56
N LYS A 54 -17.91 -4.14 -8.48
CA LYS A 54 -18.14 -3.05 -9.43
C LYS A 54 -19.19 -3.41 -10.48
N TYR A 55 -19.21 -4.64 -10.96
CA TYR A 55 -20.07 -5.08 -12.06
C TYR A 55 -21.17 -6.04 -11.61
N LYS A 56 -21.51 -6.01 -10.31
CA LYS A 56 -22.54 -6.86 -9.72
C LYS A 56 -23.86 -6.72 -10.48
N GLY A 57 -24.35 -7.83 -11.05
CA GLY A 57 -25.61 -7.87 -11.81
C GLY A 57 -25.51 -7.35 -13.25
N VAL A 58 -24.34 -6.89 -13.68
CA VAL A 58 -24.07 -6.43 -15.05
C VAL A 58 -23.16 -7.41 -15.80
N LEU A 59 -22.11 -7.90 -15.13
CA LEU A 59 -21.20 -8.91 -15.66
C LEU A 59 -21.22 -10.19 -14.80
N PRO A 60 -20.87 -11.35 -15.37
CA PRO A 60 -20.79 -12.60 -14.64
C PRO A 60 -19.74 -12.57 -13.52
N GLN A 61 -20.01 -13.25 -12.40
CA GLN A 61 -19.08 -13.32 -11.29
C GLN A 61 -17.82 -14.12 -11.64
N PHE A 62 -16.70 -13.66 -11.11
CA PHE A 62 -15.43 -14.35 -11.10
C PHE A 62 -15.29 -15.17 -9.83
N TYR A 63 -14.64 -16.33 -9.94
CA TYR A 63 -14.37 -17.22 -8.82
C TYR A 63 -12.87 -17.43 -8.68
N SER A 64 -12.38 -17.25 -7.46
CA SER A 64 -11.03 -17.61 -7.03
C SER A 64 -11.11 -18.57 -5.86
N PHE A 65 -10.17 -19.50 -5.82
CA PHE A 65 -10.13 -20.55 -4.81
C PHE A 65 -8.94 -20.32 -3.89
N ASP A 66 -9.17 -20.42 -2.58
CA ASP A 66 -8.12 -20.19 -1.59
C ASP A 66 -7.22 -21.41 -1.37
N SER A 67 -7.66 -22.56 -1.87
CA SER A 67 -7.05 -23.87 -1.73
C SER A 67 -7.47 -24.79 -2.88
N GLU A 68 -6.65 -25.80 -3.17
CA GLU A 68 -6.99 -26.85 -4.14
C GLU A 68 -8.25 -27.61 -3.75
N LEU A 69 -8.50 -27.79 -2.45
CA LEU A 69 -9.73 -28.38 -1.93
C LEU A 69 -10.96 -27.53 -2.26
N SER A 70 -10.90 -26.20 -2.06
CA SER A 70 -12.01 -25.30 -2.43
C SER A 70 -12.27 -25.26 -3.94
N TYR A 71 -11.22 -25.45 -4.74
CA TYR A 71 -11.30 -25.54 -6.20
C TYR A 71 -11.93 -26.87 -6.64
N TYR A 72 -11.45 -28.00 -6.08
CA TYR A 72 -12.01 -29.32 -6.31
C TYR A 72 -13.50 -29.36 -6.01
N GLN A 73 -13.91 -28.81 -4.85
CA GLN A 73 -15.33 -28.73 -4.48
C GLN A 73 -16.14 -27.93 -5.51
N TYR A 74 -15.61 -26.80 -5.99
CA TYR A 74 -16.27 -26.01 -7.01
C TYR A 74 -16.41 -26.76 -8.34
N CYS A 75 -15.39 -27.50 -8.77
CA CYS A 75 -15.47 -28.33 -9.97
C CYS A 75 -16.59 -29.37 -9.87
N VAL A 76 -16.68 -30.06 -8.73
CA VAL A 76 -17.76 -31.02 -8.44
C VAL A 76 -19.13 -30.34 -8.49
N ASP A 77 -19.28 -29.18 -7.83
CA ASP A 77 -20.55 -28.45 -7.75
C ASP A 77 -21.02 -27.89 -9.11
N ASN A 78 -20.12 -27.75 -10.09
CA ASN A 78 -20.41 -27.13 -11.39
C ASN A 78 -20.22 -28.08 -12.59
N ASP A 79 -20.01 -29.38 -12.35
CA ASP A 79 -19.79 -30.40 -13.39
C ASP A 79 -18.62 -30.05 -14.33
N LEU A 80 -17.49 -29.68 -13.72
CA LEU A 80 -16.24 -29.34 -14.42
C LEU A 80 -15.18 -30.40 -14.14
N ASP A 81 -14.36 -30.70 -15.15
CA ASP A 81 -13.20 -31.56 -14.97
C ASP A 81 -12.18 -30.91 -14.02
N PHE A 82 -11.75 -31.67 -13.01
CA PHE A 82 -10.68 -31.25 -12.12
C PHE A 82 -9.32 -31.50 -12.77
N GLU A 83 -8.46 -30.49 -12.73
CA GLU A 83 -7.07 -30.58 -13.15
C GLU A 83 -6.16 -30.18 -11.99
N GLU A 84 -5.24 -31.07 -11.62
CA GLU A 84 -4.24 -30.84 -10.57
C GLU A 84 -3.40 -29.60 -10.86
N GLN A 85 -3.14 -28.80 -9.83
CA GLN A 85 -2.63 -27.45 -9.99
C GLN A 85 -1.11 -27.40 -9.82
N GLU A 86 -0.36 -27.25 -10.92
CA GLU A 86 1.07 -26.94 -10.83
C GLU A 86 1.27 -25.45 -10.48
N TRP A 87 1.72 -25.22 -9.26
CA TRP A 87 2.42 -24.03 -8.76
C TRP A 87 1.59 -22.75 -8.53
N PHE A 88 0.41 -22.57 -9.15
CA PHE A 88 -0.44 -21.37 -8.95
C PHE A 88 -1.95 -21.67 -8.84
N LYS A 89 -2.72 -20.77 -8.19
CA LYS A 89 -4.19 -20.87 -8.11
C LYS A 89 -4.84 -20.57 -9.46
N THR A 90 -5.61 -21.51 -10.01
CA THR A 90 -6.50 -21.28 -11.16
C THR A 90 -7.71 -20.42 -10.74
N GLY A 91 -8.00 -19.39 -11.53
CA GLY A 91 -9.24 -18.61 -11.43
C GLY A 91 -10.20 -18.98 -12.56
N TYR A 92 -11.52 -18.92 -12.30
CA TYR A 92 -12.53 -19.16 -13.31
C TYR A 92 -13.29 -17.86 -13.61
N ILE A 93 -13.27 -17.48 -14.89
CA ILE A 93 -14.04 -16.35 -15.40
C ILE A 93 -15.16 -16.89 -16.28
N LYS A 94 -16.41 -16.58 -15.90
CA LYS A 94 -17.59 -16.83 -16.73
C LYS A 94 -17.76 -15.72 -17.76
N ALA A 95 -16.77 -15.50 -18.62
CA ALA A 95 -16.84 -14.54 -19.73
C ALA A 95 -16.34 -15.19 -21.01
N ASN A 96 -16.59 -14.54 -22.15
CA ASN A 96 -15.99 -14.97 -23.40
C ASN A 96 -14.46 -14.73 -23.37
N ILE A 97 -13.73 -15.45 -24.21
CA ILE A 97 -12.27 -15.46 -24.21
C ILE A 97 -11.64 -14.08 -24.47
N LEU A 98 -12.26 -13.23 -25.29
CA LEU A 98 -11.74 -11.89 -25.60
C LEU A 98 -11.84 -10.96 -24.39
N THR A 99 -12.98 -10.99 -23.69
CA THR A 99 -13.19 -10.24 -22.44
C THR A 99 -12.26 -10.74 -21.33
N THR A 100 -12.03 -12.05 -21.26
CA THR A 100 -11.07 -12.64 -20.32
C THR A 100 -9.64 -12.18 -20.61
N LEU A 101 -9.20 -12.22 -21.87
CA LEU A 101 -7.84 -11.81 -22.27
C LEU A 101 -7.59 -10.32 -22.01
N ASP A 102 -8.54 -9.45 -22.38
CA ASP A 102 -8.43 -8.01 -22.13
C ASP A 102 -8.38 -7.70 -20.61
N TYR A 103 -9.21 -8.36 -19.82
CA TYR A 103 -9.21 -8.18 -18.37
C TYR A 103 -7.89 -8.65 -17.73
N LEU A 104 -7.38 -9.82 -18.14
CA LEU A 104 -6.12 -10.37 -17.62
C LEU A 104 -4.91 -9.52 -18.00
N GLN A 105 -4.88 -9.04 -19.24
CA GLN A 105 -3.81 -8.15 -19.69
C GLN A 105 -3.80 -6.86 -18.88
N ASN A 106 -4.97 -6.25 -18.67
CA ASN A 106 -5.11 -5.06 -17.83
C ASN A 106 -4.75 -5.31 -16.36
N ALA A 107 -5.15 -6.46 -15.81
CA ALA A 107 -4.83 -6.88 -14.44
C ALA A 107 -3.34 -7.15 -14.23
N SER A 108 -2.68 -7.79 -15.20
CA SER A 108 -1.24 -8.09 -15.17
C SER A 108 -0.41 -6.82 -15.29
N VAL A 109 -0.79 -5.89 -16.17
CA VAL A 109 -0.17 -4.56 -16.26
C VAL A 109 -0.36 -3.79 -14.96
N LEU A 110 -1.55 -3.85 -14.37
CA LEU A 110 -1.82 -3.22 -13.08
C LEU A 110 -0.95 -3.83 -11.97
N LEU A 111 -0.82 -5.15 -11.91
CA LEU A 111 0.04 -5.87 -10.96
C LEU A 111 1.50 -5.44 -11.08
N GLN A 112 2.06 -5.51 -12.29
CA GLN A 112 3.46 -5.14 -12.55
C GLN A 112 3.70 -3.68 -12.22
N ARG A 113 2.82 -2.78 -12.64
CA ARG A 113 2.89 -1.35 -12.27
C ARG A 113 2.81 -1.13 -10.75
N THR A 114 2.01 -1.96 -10.06
CA THR A 114 1.75 -1.83 -8.63
C THR A 114 2.93 -2.31 -7.80
N LEU A 115 3.46 -3.49 -8.09
CA LEU A 115 4.47 -4.16 -7.25
C LEU A 115 5.91 -3.98 -7.75
N TYR A 116 6.09 -3.87 -9.06
CA TYR A 116 7.37 -3.92 -9.77
C TYR A 116 7.47 -2.81 -10.84
N PRO A 117 7.16 -1.54 -10.52
CA PRO A 117 7.09 -0.47 -11.51
C PRO A 117 8.38 -0.27 -12.32
N GLU A 118 9.53 -0.60 -11.75
CA GLU A 118 10.84 -0.52 -12.38
C GLU A 118 11.07 -1.53 -13.53
N PHE A 119 10.25 -2.59 -13.60
CA PHE A 119 10.32 -3.62 -14.65
C PHE A 119 9.24 -3.43 -15.73
N LEU A 120 8.46 -2.35 -15.67
CA LEU A 120 7.41 -2.08 -16.64
C LEU A 120 8.00 -1.46 -17.92
N ASP A 121 8.03 -2.23 -19.02
CA ASP A 121 8.45 -1.72 -20.34
C ASP A 121 7.35 -0.85 -20.95
N SER A 122 7.64 0.45 -21.05
CA SER A 122 6.74 1.45 -21.67
C SER A 122 6.46 1.24 -23.16
N SER A 123 7.29 0.45 -23.86
CA SER A 123 7.23 0.30 -25.33
C SER A 123 6.36 -0.87 -25.83
N THR A 124 6.04 -1.84 -24.97
CA THR A 124 5.27 -3.04 -25.33
C THR A 124 3.78 -2.97 -25.00
N ASN A 125 3.35 -1.96 -24.23
CA ASN A 125 1.95 -1.79 -23.83
C ASN A 125 1.22 -0.73 -24.65
N ARG A 126 0.31 -1.15 -25.53
CA ARG A 126 -0.58 -0.26 -26.32
C ARG A 126 -1.65 0.48 -25.49
N LEU A 127 -1.67 0.32 -24.17
CA LEU A 127 -2.64 0.94 -23.27
C LEU A 127 -2.04 2.02 -22.35
N VAL A 128 -0.78 2.42 -22.57
CA VAL A 128 -0.12 3.48 -21.78
C VAL A 128 -0.44 4.89 -22.29
N ASP A 129 -1.26 5.04 -23.34
CA ASP A 129 -1.73 6.35 -23.81
C ASP A 129 -2.93 6.91 -23.00
N LEU A 130 -2.91 6.74 -21.68
CA LEU A 130 -3.51 7.73 -20.79
C LEU A 130 -2.41 8.67 -20.35
N LYS A 131 -2.05 9.59 -21.27
CA LYS A 131 -1.32 10.81 -20.94
C LYS A 131 -2.12 11.58 -19.88
N VAL A 132 -1.86 11.31 -18.62
CA VAL A 132 -2.13 12.29 -17.57
C VAL A 132 -1.03 13.34 -17.73
N PRO A 133 -1.35 14.58 -18.10
CA PRO A 133 -0.34 15.62 -18.12
C PRO A 133 0.23 15.77 -16.70
N VAL A 134 1.52 15.47 -16.55
CA VAL A 134 2.29 15.86 -15.37
C VAL A 134 2.43 17.38 -15.45
N ILE A 135 1.48 18.09 -14.84
CA ILE A 135 1.66 19.50 -14.51
C ILE A 135 2.62 19.50 -13.31
N ILE A 136 3.88 19.85 -13.57
CA ILE A 136 4.85 20.15 -12.51
C ILE A 136 4.34 21.45 -11.84
N PRO A 137 3.85 21.43 -10.59
CA PRO A 137 3.50 22.67 -9.93
C PRO A 137 4.79 23.45 -9.66
N GLU A 138 4.83 24.71 -10.07
CA GLU A 138 5.88 25.62 -9.64
C GLU A 138 5.95 25.66 -8.11
N LYS A 139 7.18 25.59 -7.59
CA LYS A 139 7.50 25.66 -6.16
C LYS A 139 6.70 26.82 -5.52
N PRO A 140 5.91 26.58 -4.45
CA PRO A 140 5.15 27.64 -3.82
C PRO A 140 6.11 28.75 -3.36
N LYS A 141 5.85 30.00 -3.77
CA LYS A 141 6.51 31.15 -3.16
C LYS A 141 6.12 31.19 -1.68
N ILE A 142 7.13 31.06 -0.82
CA ILE A 142 7.00 31.20 0.63
C ILE A 142 6.52 32.63 0.91
N VAL A 143 5.23 32.77 1.24
CA VAL A 143 4.69 34.00 1.81
C VAL A 143 4.93 33.93 3.31
N ILE A 144 5.86 34.76 3.79
CA ILE A 144 6.17 34.89 5.22
C ILE A 144 5.01 35.65 5.88
N PRO A 145 4.24 35.06 6.81
CA PRO A 145 3.20 35.78 7.52
C PRO A 145 3.82 36.77 8.51
N SER A 146 3.48 38.04 8.36
CA SER A 146 3.82 39.10 9.31
C SER A 146 2.88 39.07 10.52
N LYS A 147 3.29 38.37 11.59
CA LYS A 147 3.03 38.58 13.04
C LYS A 147 3.39 37.30 13.81
N PRO A 148 3.89 37.37 15.07
CA PRO A 148 4.31 36.17 15.81
C PRO A 148 3.08 35.36 16.22
N GLN A 149 2.78 34.34 15.42
CA GLN A 149 1.87 33.26 15.80
C GLN A 149 2.64 32.31 16.73
N PRO A 150 1.97 31.67 17.71
CA PRO A 150 2.60 30.60 18.48
C PRO A 150 3.14 29.54 17.51
N SER A 151 4.41 29.15 17.68
CA SER A 151 5.11 28.19 16.79
C SER A 151 4.27 26.95 16.54
N ILE A 152 3.98 26.62 15.28
CA ILE A 152 3.29 25.37 14.91
C ILE A 152 4.15 24.13 15.22
N TYR A 153 5.43 24.32 15.51
CA TYR A 153 6.38 23.26 15.82
C TYR A 153 6.62 23.12 17.33
N LYS A 154 6.77 21.87 17.82
CA LYS A 154 7.15 21.54 19.21
C LYS A 154 8.64 21.75 19.49
N CYS A 155 9.48 21.70 18.46
CA CYS A 155 10.92 21.93 18.53
C CYS A 155 11.42 22.48 17.19
N SER A 156 12.69 22.91 17.11
CA SER A 156 13.25 23.45 15.87
C SER A 156 13.71 22.30 14.95
N PRO A 157 13.18 22.19 13.71
CA PRO A 157 13.59 21.14 12.77
C PRO A 157 15.11 21.06 12.54
N SER A 158 15.78 22.22 12.56
CA SER A 158 17.24 22.32 12.36
C SER A 158 18.07 21.58 13.41
N GLN A 159 17.53 21.33 14.61
CA GLN A 159 18.24 20.61 15.67
C GLN A 159 18.41 19.11 15.36
N TYR A 160 17.59 18.57 14.47
CA TYR A 160 17.49 17.13 14.20
C TYR A 160 18.00 16.75 12.81
N SER A 161 18.56 17.69 12.05
CA SER A 161 19.04 17.44 10.68
C SER A 161 20.12 16.37 10.60
N ASN A 162 21.00 16.30 11.61
CA ASN A 162 22.06 15.28 11.65
C ASN A 162 21.48 13.90 11.91
N PHE A 163 20.58 13.78 12.91
CA PHE A 163 19.89 12.53 13.21
C PHE A 163 19.13 11.98 11.98
N LEU A 164 18.33 12.83 11.32
CA LEU A 164 17.60 12.42 10.12
C LEU A 164 18.54 11.95 9.01
N ARG A 165 19.66 12.65 8.79
CA ARG A 165 20.66 12.27 7.77
C ARG A 165 21.39 10.98 8.12
N GLU A 166 21.81 10.82 9.37
CA GLU A 166 22.54 9.64 9.87
C GLU A 166 21.69 8.39 9.78
N HIS A 167 20.39 8.50 10.04
CA HIS A 167 19.45 7.38 9.94
C HIS A 167 18.71 7.32 8.61
N HIS A 168 19.11 8.09 7.59
CA HIS A 168 18.51 8.06 6.24
C HIS A 168 16.98 8.30 6.19
N ILE A 169 16.47 9.14 7.10
CA ILE A 169 15.05 9.52 7.18
C ILE A 169 14.85 10.78 6.33
N ASP A 170 14.68 10.58 5.02
CA ASP A 170 14.52 11.68 4.06
C ASP A 170 13.06 12.17 3.95
N CYS A 171 12.10 11.26 4.14
CA CYS A 171 10.67 11.54 4.12
C CYS A 171 9.90 10.47 4.88
N LEU A 172 8.60 10.71 5.06
CA LEU A 172 7.63 9.73 5.55
C LEU A 172 6.70 9.30 4.42
N TYR A 173 6.06 8.15 4.58
CA TYR A 173 5.27 7.53 3.54
C TYR A 173 3.81 7.38 3.93
N HIS A 174 2.92 7.70 3.00
CA HIS A 174 1.49 7.44 3.10
C HIS A 174 1.01 6.71 1.84
N PHE A 175 0.66 5.43 1.97
CA PHE A 175 0.07 4.68 0.88
C PHE A 175 -1.46 4.80 0.87
N THR A 176 -2.03 4.95 -0.31
CA THR A 176 -3.47 5.16 -0.48
C THR A 176 -3.94 4.74 -1.87
N SER A 177 -5.25 4.65 -2.10
CA SER A 177 -5.75 4.37 -3.45
C SER A 177 -5.48 5.53 -4.41
N THR A 178 -5.11 5.23 -5.65
CA THR A 178 -4.94 6.25 -6.71
C THR A 178 -6.19 7.12 -6.93
N LYS A 179 -7.37 6.58 -6.62
CA LYS A 179 -8.66 7.31 -6.66
C LYS A 179 -8.74 8.49 -5.69
N ASN A 180 -7.87 8.54 -4.68
CA ASN A 180 -7.87 9.60 -3.68
C ASN A 180 -7.05 10.82 -4.10
N SER A 181 -6.34 10.78 -5.24
CA SER A 181 -5.39 11.81 -5.66
C SER A 181 -6.03 13.20 -5.78
N ASP A 182 -7.23 13.31 -6.37
CA ASP A 182 -7.94 14.60 -6.48
C ASP A 182 -8.39 15.15 -5.13
N SER A 183 -8.70 14.28 -4.17
CA SER A 183 -9.00 14.71 -2.80
C SER A 183 -7.74 15.19 -2.10
N ILE A 184 -6.62 14.47 -2.26
CA ILE A 184 -5.35 14.79 -1.62
C ILE A 184 -4.77 16.10 -2.17
N ARG A 185 -4.87 16.34 -3.47
CA ARG A 185 -4.48 17.62 -4.09
C ARG A 185 -5.25 18.81 -3.53
N ARG A 186 -6.55 18.63 -3.23
CA ARG A 186 -7.41 19.71 -2.73
C ARG A 186 -7.33 19.91 -1.21
N ASN A 187 -7.28 18.81 -0.46
CA ASN A 187 -7.49 18.83 0.98
C ASN A 187 -6.24 18.43 1.78
N GLY A 188 -5.24 17.84 1.13
CA GLY A 188 -4.15 17.12 1.78
C GLY A 188 -4.53 15.68 2.13
N ILE A 189 -3.66 15.00 2.86
CA ILE A 189 -3.98 13.68 3.43
C ILE A 189 -4.75 13.94 4.72
N CYS A 190 -5.98 13.48 4.83
CA CYS A 190 -6.86 13.76 5.97
C CYS A 190 -7.11 12.51 6.82
N SER A 191 -7.29 12.69 8.13
CA SER A 191 -7.68 11.62 9.05
C SER A 191 -9.09 11.12 8.75
N ALA A 192 -9.39 9.89 9.19
CA ALA A 192 -10.70 9.28 8.96
C ALA A 192 -11.84 10.12 9.58
N GLN A 193 -11.61 10.66 10.78
CA GLN A 193 -12.58 11.54 11.43
C GLN A 193 -12.75 12.87 10.69
N TYR A 194 -11.67 13.48 10.19
CA TYR A 194 -11.74 14.71 9.40
C TYR A 194 -12.57 14.50 8.13
N LEU A 195 -12.29 13.43 7.38
CA LEU A 195 -13.01 13.07 6.16
C LEU A 195 -14.51 12.89 6.43
N LYS A 196 -14.86 12.18 7.52
CA LYS A 196 -16.24 11.98 7.96
C LYS A 196 -16.93 13.31 8.28
N ASN A 197 -16.29 14.16 9.08
CA ASN A 197 -16.86 15.44 9.53
C ASN A 197 -17.10 16.41 8.36
N HIS A 198 -16.32 16.31 7.29
CA HIS A 198 -16.41 17.19 6.12
C HIS A 198 -17.13 16.54 4.93
N GLY A 199 -17.69 15.34 5.08
CA GLY A 199 -18.42 14.64 4.01
C GLY A 199 -17.53 14.28 2.81
N ILE A 200 -16.22 14.11 3.01
CA ILE A 200 -15.28 13.78 1.94
C ILE A 200 -15.20 12.26 1.79
N SER A 201 -15.61 11.75 0.63
CA SER A 201 -15.55 10.32 0.33
C SER A 201 -14.20 9.93 -0.27
N VAL A 202 -13.60 8.86 0.27
CA VAL A 202 -12.32 8.30 -0.19
C VAL A 202 -12.36 6.78 -0.17
N SER A 203 -11.48 6.15 -0.94
CA SER A 203 -11.22 4.71 -0.87
C SER A 203 -10.18 4.42 0.21
N PHE A 204 -10.60 3.85 1.34
CA PHE A 204 -9.72 3.64 2.50
C PHE A 204 -8.72 2.51 2.26
N ALA A 205 -7.45 2.81 2.51
CA ALA A 205 -6.37 1.83 2.61
C ALA A 205 -6.30 1.15 3.98
N SER A 206 -7.17 1.48 4.94
CA SER A 206 -7.28 0.84 6.26
C SER A 206 -8.56 0.00 6.35
N SER A 207 -8.57 -1.02 7.22
CA SER A 207 -9.77 -1.82 7.47
C SER A 207 -10.79 -1.05 8.33
N SER A 208 -12.06 -1.48 8.31
CA SER A 208 -13.07 -0.98 9.27
C SER A 208 -12.62 -1.21 10.71
N ARG A 209 -12.15 -2.43 11.01
CA ARG A 209 -11.66 -2.79 12.35
C ARG A 209 -10.51 -1.90 12.84
N SER A 210 -9.57 -1.53 11.97
CA SER A 210 -8.48 -0.60 12.32
C SER A 210 -9.05 0.77 12.72
N ARG A 211 -9.99 1.31 11.93
CA ARG A 211 -10.62 2.60 12.21
C ARG A 211 -11.43 2.58 13.51
N ASP A 212 -12.08 1.46 13.84
CA ASP A 212 -12.76 1.29 15.14
C ASP A 212 -11.77 1.27 16.31
N ILE A 213 -10.56 0.72 16.12
CA ILE A 213 -9.49 0.78 17.12
C ILE A 213 -9.03 2.23 17.30
N ASP A 214 -8.85 2.98 16.21
CA ASP A 214 -8.45 4.38 16.29
C ASP A 214 -9.49 5.22 17.03
N ILE A 215 -10.80 4.96 16.83
CA ILE A 215 -11.86 5.61 17.62
C ILE A 215 -11.71 5.27 19.10
N ARG A 216 -11.56 3.99 19.46
CA ARG A 216 -11.43 3.56 20.86
C ARG A 216 -10.17 4.11 21.54
N LYS A 217 -9.11 4.37 20.78
CA LYS A 217 -7.85 4.93 21.28
C LYS A 217 -7.79 6.47 21.19
N GLU A 218 -8.87 7.12 20.77
CA GLU A 218 -8.92 8.57 20.54
C GLU A 218 -7.83 9.03 19.56
N LYS A 219 -7.64 8.26 18.48
CA LYS A 219 -6.69 8.52 17.39
C LYS A 219 -7.35 8.61 16.01
N ALA A 220 -8.68 8.50 15.94
CA ALA A 220 -9.43 8.60 14.67
C ALA A 220 -9.23 9.94 13.94
N ASP A 221 -8.81 10.97 14.65
CA ASP A 221 -8.52 12.29 14.12
C ASP A 221 -7.05 12.50 13.72
N TYR A 222 -6.22 11.44 13.69
CA TYR A 222 -4.84 11.49 13.21
C TYR A 222 -4.68 10.84 11.82
N VAL A 223 -3.74 11.37 11.05
CA VAL A 223 -3.20 10.76 9.83
C VAL A 223 -2.03 9.90 10.22
N HIS A 224 -2.01 8.65 9.77
CA HIS A 224 -0.93 7.71 10.02
C HIS A 224 0.06 7.74 8.85
N LEU A 225 1.33 7.97 9.17
CA LEU A 225 2.47 7.95 8.25
C LEU A 225 3.47 6.90 8.72
N SER A 226 4.21 6.31 7.80
CA SER A 226 5.26 5.33 8.09
C SER A 226 6.64 5.87 7.75
N TYR A 227 7.67 5.39 8.47
CA TYR A 227 9.06 5.56 8.06
C TYR A 227 9.44 4.69 6.85
N GLU A 228 8.70 3.59 6.60
CA GLU A 228 9.04 2.64 5.54
C GLU A 228 8.17 2.81 4.31
N ARG A 229 8.81 2.92 3.14
CA ARG A 229 8.10 2.97 1.85
C ARG A 229 7.32 1.67 1.60
N LYS A 230 7.91 0.52 1.94
CA LYS A 230 7.31 -0.81 1.79
C LYS A 230 6.77 -1.32 3.13
N ASN A 231 5.89 -0.54 3.77
CA ASN A 231 5.28 -0.92 5.05
C ASN A 231 4.46 -2.24 4.93
N PRO A 232 4.54 -3.20 5.88
CA PRO A 232 3.79 -4.45 5.84
C PRO A 232 2.26 -4.27 5.73
N MET A 233 1.70 -3.16 6.21
CA MET A 233 0.27 -2.88 6.11
C MET A 233 -0.20 -2.60 4.68
N LEU A 234 0.69 -2.15 3.78
CA LEU A 234 0.41 -2.05 2.35
C LEU A 234 0.17 -3.44 1.76
N TYR A 235 1.05 -4.39 2.09
CA TYR A 235 0.90 -5.79 1.68
C TYR A 235 -0.43 -6.39 2.16
N ILE A 236 -0.77 -6.17 3.44
CA ILE A 236 -2.04 -6.66 3.99
C ILE A 236 -3.24 -5.99 3.28
N ALA A 237 -3.14 -4.70 2.94
CA ALA A 237 -4.19 -3.99 2.21
C ALA A 237 -4.43 -4.53 0.79
N LEU A 238 -3.35 -4.92 0.12
CA LEU A 238 -3.40 -5.59 -1.18
C LEU A 238 -3.92 -7.02 -1.05
N LYS A 239 -3.46 -7.78 -0.05
CA LYS A 239 -3.91 -9.17 0.19
C LYS A 239 -5.41 -9.27 0.50
N GLU A 240 -5.95 -8.28 1.21
CA GLU A 240 -7.36 -8.22 1.61
C GLU A 240 -8.27 -7.51 0.59
N GLY A 241 -7.73 -7.03 -0.53
CA GLY A 241 -8.50 -6.36 -1.58
C GLY A 241 -9.08 -5.01 -1.22
N ARG A 242 -8.50 -4.38 -0.18
CA ARG A 242 -8.78 -2.98 0.16
C ARG A 242 -8.16 -2.03 -0.86
N LEU A 243 -7.07 -2.44 -1.50
CA LEU A 243 -6.42 -1.74 -2.59
C LEU A 243 -6.31 -2.62 -3.82
N ALA A 244 -6.71 -2.08 -4.98
CA ALA A 244 -6.45 -2.68 -6.29
C ALA A 244 -5.39 -1.89 -7.08
N ASP A 245 -5.26 -0.60 -6.79
CA ASP A 245 -4.31 0.34 -7.36
C ASP A 245 -3.96 1.36 -6.28
N TYR A 246 -2.67 1.63 -6.08
CA TYR A 246 -2.20 2.50 -5.01
C TYR A 246 -1.14 3.48 -5.48
N ILE A 247 -1.01 4.56 -4.72
CA ILE A 247 0.08 5.53 -4.81
C ILE A 247 0.66 5.71 -3.41
N ILE A 248 1.97 5.93 -3.33
CA ILE A 248 2.67 6.27 -2.09
C ILE A 248 3.04 7.75 -2.18
N TYR A 249 2.50 8.55 -1.27
CA TYR A 249 2.90 9.94 -1.10
C TYR A 249 4.10 10.02 -0.16
N GLU A 250 5.08 10.81 -0.56
CA GLU A 250 6.24 11.19 0.23
C GLU A 250 5.92 12.49 0.97
N VAL A 251 6.07 12.47 2.29
CA VAL A 251 5.73 13.58 3.18
C VAL A 251 7.00 14.11 3.82
N SER A 252 7.17 15.44 3.77
CA SER A 252 8.29 16.15 4.38
C SER A 252 8.46 15.77 5.85
N THR A 253 9.72 15.59 6.28
CA THR A 253 10.08 15.35 7.69
C THR A 253 9.71 16.52 8.60
N ASP A 254 9.39 17.71 8.06
CA ASP A 254 8.87 18.84 8.84
C ASP A 254 7.65 18.46 9.69
N VAL A 255 6.84 17.49 9.24
CA VAL A 255 5.66 17.04 9.98
C VAL A 255 6.00 16.35 11.30
N LEU A 256 7.20 15.80 11.46
CA LEU A 256 7.70 15.23 12.71
C LEU A 256 7.68 16.27 13.84
N PHE A 257 7.95 17.51 13.49
CA PHE A 257 8.14 18.59 14.46
C PHE A 257 6.86 19.36 14.75
N LEU A 258 5.74 19.09 14.08
CA LEU A 258 4.47 19.77 14.34
C LEU A 258 4.01 19.48 15.78
N ARG A 259 3.41 20.48 16.42
CA ARG A 259 3.08 20.48 17.86
C ARG A 259 2.38 19.21 18.31
N ASP A 260 1.35 18.80 17.57
CA ASP A 260 0.46 17.70 17.94
C ASP A 260 0.87 16.36 17.29
N THR A 261 2.02 16.28 16.63
CA THR A 261 2.50 15.01 16.05
C THR A 261 2.83 14.01 17.14
N LEU A 262 2.36 12.76 17.00
CA LEU A 262 2.69 11.67 17.91
C LEU A 262 3.56 10.63 17.23
N PHE A 263 4.33 9.91 18.03
CA PHE A 263 5.20 8.83 17.62
C PHE A 263 4.76 7.53 18.29
N THR A 264 4.89 6.43 17.56
CA THR A 264 4.73 5.07 18.08
C THR A 264 5.93 4.21 17.67
N HIS A 265 6.30 3.27 18.54
CA HIS A 265 7.37 2.29 18.27
C HIS A 265 6.88 1.07 17.46
N CYS A 266 5.59 1.01 17.17
CA CYS A 266 4.93 -0.05 16.42
C CYS A 266 3.59 0.43 15.87
N ASN A 267 2.86 -0.45 15.20
CA ASN A 267 1.56 -0.14 14.61
C ASN A 267 0.60 0.47 15.66
N ALA A 268 0.01 1.63 15.38
CA ALA A 268 -0.87 2.32 16.33
C ALA A 268 -2.12 1.50 16.72
N ALA A 269 -2.54 0.53 15.91
CA ALA A 269 -3.65 -0.36 16.24
C ALA A 269 -3.24 -1.51 17.20
N LYS A 270 -1.94 -1.76 17.41
CA LYS A 270 -1.45 -2.85 18.28
C LYS A 270 -1.81 -2.62 19.76
N ASN A 271 -2.12 -3.70 20.49
CA ASN A 271 -2.33 -3.62 21.94
C ASN A 271 -1.01 -3.28 22.65
N GLY A 272 -1.06 -2.41 23.66
CA GLY A 272 0.13 -1.99 24.42
C GLY A 272 1.05 -1.00 23.70
N VAL A 273 0.61 -0.43 22.58
CA VAL A 273 1.35 0.66 21.92
C VAL A 273 1.44 1.89 22.82
N ASN A 274 2.59 2.55 22.80
CA ASN A 274 2.83 3.82 23.46
C ASN A 274 2.74 4.93 22.42
N PHE A 275 1.94 5.96 22.74
CA PHE A 275 1.90 7.20 21.99
C PHE A 275 2.70 8.25 22.76
N SER A 276 3.63 8.92 22.09
CA SER A 276 4.38 10.02 22.68
C SER A 276 4.38 11.23 21.76
N ASP A 277 4.18 12.41 22.32
CA ASP A 277 4.38 13.68 21.64
C ASP A 277 5.82 14.21 21.83
N ASP A 278 6.67 13.51 22.59
CA ASP A 278 8.07 13.88 22.80
C ASP A 278 8.93 13.43 21.62
N ILE A 279 9.64 14.36 20.99
CA ILE A 279 10.58 14.07 19.90
C ILE A 279 11.71 13.14 20.36
N ASN A 280 12.09 13.15 21.65
CA ASN A 280 13.10 12.23 22.19
C ASN A 280 12.64 10.77 22.16
N TYR A 281 11.34 10.52 22.09
CA TYR A 281 10.80 9.17 21.90
C TYR A 281 11.17 8.63 20.53
N MET A 282 11.10 9.45 19.48
CA MET A 282 11.53 9.09 18.13
C MET A 282 13.02 8.77 18.09
N LEU A 283 13.87 9.54 18.79
CA LEU A 283 15.33 9.33 18.79
C LEU A 283 15.76 7.99 19.38
N GLN A 284 14.89 7.34 20.16
CA GLN A 284 15.13 6.04 20.78
C GLN A 284 14.70 4.87 19.89
N ILE A 285 14.02 5.15 18.77
CA ILE A 285 13.64 4.11 17.80
C ILE A 285 14.94 3.58 17.15
N PRO A 286 15.16 2.24 17.12
CA PRO A 286 16.41 1.65 16.65
C PRO A 286 16.45 1.57 15.11
N PHE A 287 16.41 2.71 14.42
CA PHE A 287 16.34 2.78 12.95
C PHE A 287 17.44 1.96 12.27
N ASP A 288 18.66 1.94 12.80
CA ASP A 288 19.77 1.16 12.23
C ASP A 288 19.49 -0.35 12.13
N SER A 289 18.55 -0.86 12.95
CA SER A 289 18.20 -2.27 13.00
C SER A 289 17.13 -2.67 11.97
N PHE A 290 16.35 -1.72 11.44
CA PHE A 290 15.20 -2.03 10.57
C PHE A 290 15.02 -1.13 9.36
N HIS A 291 15.38 0.16 9.45
CA HIS A 291 15.06 1.15 8.43
C HIS A 291 15.81 0.90 7.13
N ASN A 292 15.13 1.05 5.99
CA ASN A 292 15.67 0.75 4.65
C ASN A 292 16.18 -0.69 4.49
N ARG A 293 15.66 -1.63 5.27
CA ARG A 293 15.95 -3.07 5.16
C ARG A 293 14.69 -3.83 4.71
N PRO A 294 14.82 -5.04 4.15
CA PRO A 294 13.66 -5.89 3.91
C PRO A 294 12.95 -6.24 5.22
N TYR A 295 11.61 -6.20 5.20
CA TYR A 295 10.81 -6.62 6.34
C TYR A 295 11.00 -8.12 6.62
N ASP A 296 11.33 -8.45 7.87
CA ASP A 296 11.45 -9.81 8.36
C ASP A 296 10.45 -10.04 9.51
N LYS A 297 9.50 -10.96 9.28
CA LYS A 297 8.43 -11.30 10.25
C LYS A 297 8.93 -12.06 11.48
N ASP A 298 10.11 -12.66 11.40
CA ASP A 298 10.72 -13.49 12.45
C ASP A 298 11.78 -12.68 13.23
N SER A 299 12.14 -11.49 12.75
CA SER A 299 13.01 -10.53 13.44
C SER A 299 12.41 -10.03 14.76
N MET A 300 13.27 -9.85 15.76
CA MET A 300 12.91 -9.18 17.01
C MET A 300 12.54 -7.69 16.80
N TYR A 301 12.92 -7.10 15.67
CA TYR A 301 12.64 -5.70 15.32
C TYR A 301 11.41 -5.52 14.42
N LYS A 302 10.67 -6.60 14.12
CA LYS A 302 9.53 -6.56 13.19
C LYS A 302 8.45 -5.53 13.53
N ASP A 303 8.27 -5.24 14.81
CA ASP A 303 7.27 -4.26 15.24
C ASP A 303 7.71 -2.83 14.91
N TYR A 304 9.02 -2.54 14.98
CA TYR A 304 9.57 -1.23 14.68
C TYR A 304 9.44 -0.86 13.20
N PHE A 305 9.42 -1.83 12.28
CA PHE A 305 9.05 -1.62 10.87
C PHE A 305 7.67 -1.00 10.68
N MET A 306 6.79 -1.17 11.67
CA MET A 306 5.45 -0.57 11.68
C MET A 306 5.35 0.61 12.64
N SER A 307 6.48 1.22 13.05
CA SER A 307 6.47 2.50 13.76
C SER A 307 5.78 3.56 12.91
N GLU A 308 4.96 4.39 13.55
CA GLU A 308 4.14 5.39 12.88
C GLU A 308 4.40 6.79 13.42
N VAL A 309 4.16 7.77 12.55
CA VAL A 309 4.06 9.19 12.86
C VAL A 309 2.61 9.59 12.65
N LEU A 310 1.96 10.06 13.70
CA LEU A 310 0.55 10.42 13.70
C LEU A 310 0.44 11.95 13.65
N VAL A 311 0.02 12.49 12.51
CA VAL A 311 -0.17 13.94 12.32
C VAL A 311 -1.63 14.30 12.56
N LYS A 312 -1.88 15.30 13.40
CA LYS A 312 -3.24 15.70 13.78
C LYS A 312 -4.03 16.23 12.59
N GLU A 313 -5.27 15.74 12.44
CA GLU A 313 -6.30 16.09 11.45
C GLU A 313 -5.93 15.90 9.97
N LYS A 314 -4.85 16.55 9.50
CA LYS A 314 -4.43 16.49 8.10
C LYS A 314 -2.96 16.83 7.90
N VAL A 315 -2.35 16.23 6.88
CA VAL A 315 -1.10 16.67 6.28
C VAL A 315 -1.43 17.62 5.13
N SER A 316 -1.05 18.89 5.26
CA SER A 316 -1.22 19.91 4.23
C SER A 316 -0.54 19.49 2.92
N PRO A 317 -1.12 19.81 1.74
CA PRO A 317 -0.47 19.59 0.44
C PRO A 317 0.96 20.15 0.34
N SER A 318 1.25 21.24 1.07
CA SER A 318 2.58 21.85 1.13
C SER A 318 3.68 20.94 1.72
N TYR A 319 3.30 19.91 2.48
CA TYR A 319 4.22 18.92 3.03
C TYR A 319 4.33 17.67 2.15
N ILE A 320 3.61 17.57 1.04
CA ILE A 320 3.63 16.41 0.16
C ILE A 320 4.62 16.69 -0.97
N LEU A 321 5.68 15.88 -1.03
CA LEU A 321 6.84 16.13 -1.90
C LEU A 321 6.59 15.73 -3.36
N ASN A 322 5.67 14.79 -3.59
CA ASN A 322 5.40 14.16 -4.89
C ASN A 322 3.92 14.28 -5.31
N LEU A 323 3.33 15.47 -5.12
CA LEU A 323 1.89 15.75 -5.33
C LEU A 323 1.45 15.88 -6.81
#